data_AF-A0A4R5TS61-F1
#
_entry.id   AF-A0A4R5TS61-F1
#
_cell.length_a   1.000
_cell.length_b   1.000
_cell.length_c   1.000
_cell.angle_alpha   90.00
_cell.angle_beta   90.00
_cell.angle_gamma   90.00
#
_symmetry.space_group_name_H-M   'P 1'
#
loop_
_entity.id
_entity.type
_entity.pdbx_description
1 polymer ?
#
loop_
_entity_poly.entity_id
_entity_poly.type
_entity_poly.pdbx_seq_one_letter_code
_entity_poly.pdbx_strand_id
1 'polypeptide(L)'
;MEDFVANAALLAAHLTQQCEKSVAEQQAAARELQQHADEIGQNVIAGKAELVQHARTAVRDALAVEIPAASRSLADTAERLQRMAEQLQFEQSAVGLRMRILGWKSIGSLIVAATVLAGGTAYVAWHNVKRVQRAQVQAEVLEALRHVTITSCDGRPCLKLEDGQERWVKNDDYVLVDGSADATPRE
;
A
#
# COMPACT_ATOMS: atom_id res chain seq x y z
N MET A 1 -5.08 96.05 -84.89
CA MET A 1 -5.74 95.81 -83.58
C MET A 1 -6.80 94.72 -83.70
N GLU A 2 -7.50 94.63 -84.84
CA GLU A 2 -8.52 93.61 -85.12
C GLU A 2 -7.97 92.16 -85.15
N ASP A 3 -6.77 91.94 -85.69
CA ASP A 3 -6.16 90.59 -85.76
C ASP A 3 -5.85 89.97 -84.38
N PHE A 4 -5.55 90.80 -83.37
CA PHE A 4 -5.29 90.33 -82.00
C PHE A 4 -6.57 89.90 -81.29
N VAL A 5 -7.68 90.61 -81.54
CA VAL A 5 -8.99 90.28 -80.95
C VAL A 5 -9.53 88.99 -81.58
N ALA A 6 -9.35 88.79 -82.88
CA ALA A 6 -9.72 87.55 -83.57
C ALA A 6 -8.93 86.33 -83.05
N ASN A 7 -7.60 86.45 -82.89
CA ASN A 7 -6.79 85.36 -82.34
C ASN A 7 -7.10 85.06 -80.86
N ALA A 8 -7.39 86.09 -80.05
CA ALA A 8 -7.78 85.89 -78.65
C ALA A 8 -9.13 85.17 -78.53
N ALA A 9 -10.11 85.51 -79.38
CA ALA A 9 -11.41 84.85 -79.41
C ALA A 9 -11.29 83.37 -79.84
N LEU A 10 -10.43 83.09 -80.82
CA LEU A 10 -10.22 81.72 -81.31
C LEU A 10 -9.47 80.85 -80.28
N LEU A 11 -8.49 81.43 -79.56
CA LEU A 11 -7.82 80.74 -78.46
C LEU A 11 -8.77 80.49 -77.28
N ALA A 12 -9.60 81.47 -76.92
CA ALA A 12 -10.59 81.32 -75.85
C ALA A 12 -11.59 80.21 -76.20
N ALA A 13 -12.11 80.18 -77.43
CA ALA A 13 -13.00 79.12 -77.89
C ALA A 13 -12.35 77.74 -77.84
N HIS A 14 -11.08 77.63 -78.26
CA HIS A 14 -10.33 76.37 -78.21
C HIS A 14 -10.08 75.89 -76.76
N LEU A 15 -9.74 76.81 -75.85
CA LEU A 15 -9.54 76.48 -74.43
C LEU A 15 -10.86 76.05 -73.77
N THR A 16 -11.97 76.72 -74.07
CA THR A 16 -13.30 76.31 -73.58
C THR A 16 -13.63 74.90 -74.07
N GLN A 17 -13.41 74.62 -75.35
CA GLN A 17 -13.64 73.29 -75.93
C GLN A 17 -12.75 72.20 -75.30
N GLN A 18 -11.47 72.50 -75.04
CA GLN A 18 -10.58 71.57 -74.34
C GLN A 18 -10.99 71.34 -72.88
N CYS A 19 -11.39 72.39 -72.16
CA CYS A 19 -11.88 72.25 -70.79
C CYS A 19 -13.15 71.39 -70.73
N GLU A 20 -14.13 71.63 -71.60
CA GLU A 20 -15.35 70.81 -71.67
C GLU A 20 -15.04 69.34 -71.94
N LYS A 21 -14.11 69.06 -72.87
CA LYS A 21 -13.67 67.70 -73.14
C LYS A 21 -13.01 67.04 -71.93
N SER A 22 -12.12 67.75 -71.24
CA SER A 22 -11.45 67.21 -70.04
C SER A 22 -12.41 66.97 -68.88
N VAL A 23 -13.44 67.81 -68.73
CA VAL A 23 -14.47 67.66 -67.70
C VAL A 23 -15.36 66.46 -68.03
N ALA A 24 -15.72 66.26 -69.30
CA ALA A 24 -16.46 65.09 -69.73
C ALA A 24 -15.67 63.79 -69.51
N GLU A 25 -14.37 63.78 -69.82
CA GLU A 25 -13.48 62.63 -69.57
C GLU A 25 -13.31 62.35 -68.07
N GLN A 26 -13.13 63.37 -67.22
CA GLN A 26 -13.06 63.18 -65.76
C GLN A 26 -14.37 62.65 -65.18
N GLN A 27 -15.52 63.14 -65.67
CA GLN A 27 -16.82 62.62 -65.22
C GLN A 27 -17.07 61.18 -65.66
N ALA A 28 -16.57 60.78 -66.83
CA ALA A 28 -16.64 59.40 -67.28
C ALA A 28 -15.77 58.50 -66.40
N ALA A 29 -14.51 58.89 -66.14
CA ALA A 29 -13.61 58.16 -65.27
C ALA A 29 -14.13 58.05 -63.82
N ALA A 30 -14.73 59.12 -63.29
CA ALA A 30 -15.34 59.11 -61.96
C ALA A 30 -16.54 58.14 -61.87
N ARG A 31 -17.36 58.05 -62.92
CA ARG A 31 -18.48 57.10 -62.99
C ARG A 31 -17.99 55.65 -63.11
N GLU A 32 -16.95 55.41 -63.90
CA GLU A 32 -16.32 54.09 -64.04
C GLU A 32 -15.72 53.61 -62.70
N LEU A 33 -15.02 54.50 -61.99
CA LEU A 33 -14.50 54.23 -60.64
C LEU A 33 -15.61 53.92 -59.63
N GLN A 34 -16.73 54.64 -59.67
CA GLN A 34 -17.89 54.35 -58.80
C GLN A 34 -18.50 52.99 -59.12
N GLN A 35 -18.64 52.65 -60.40
CA GLN A 35 -19.16 51.36 -60.80
C GLN A 35 -18.25 50.21 -60.35
N HIS A 36 -16.93 50.34 -60.52
CA HIS A 36 -15.99 49.34 -60.03
C HIS A 36 -15.95 49.25 -58.50
N ALA A 37 -16.12 50.37 -57.78
CA ALA A 37 -16.22 50.35 -56.33
C ALA A 37 -17.47 49.58 -55.86
N ASP A 38 -18.61 49.76 -56.54
CA ASP A 38 -19.85 49.04 -56.24
C ASP A 38 -19.72 47.54 -56.56
N GLU A 39 -19.13 47.18 -57.70
CA GLU A 39 -18.85 45.79 -58.08
C GLU A 39 -17.92 45.10 -57.08
N ILE A 40 -16.84 45.77 -56.66
CA ILE A 40 -15.95 45.27 -55.62
C ILE A 40 -16.69 45.12 -54.29
N GLY A 41 -17.53 46.10 -53.91
CA GLY A 41 -18.35 46.04 -52.70
C GLY A 41 -19.26 44.83 -52.67
N GLN A 42 -19.95 44.55 -53.78
CA GLN A 42 -20.82 43.38 -53.92
C GLN A 42 -20.03 42.06 -53.86
N ASN A 43 -18.89 41.98 -54.55
CA ASN A 43 -18.04 40.80 -54.55
C ASN A 43 -17.44 40.51 -53.16
N VAL A 44 -17.09 41.54 -52.39
CA VAL A 44 -16.61 41.38 -51.01
C VAL A 44 -17.72 40.89 -50.09
N ILE A 45 -18.96 41.37 -50.24
CA ILE A 45 -20.09 40.90 -49.45
C ILE A 45 -20.40 39.43 -49.77
N ALA A 46 -20.43 39.07 -51.06
CA ALA A 46 -20.62 37.70 -51.51
C ALA A 46 -19.51 36.77 -50.99
N GLY A 47 -18.24 37.17 -51.14
CA GLY A 47 -17.11 36.39 -50.65
C GLY A 47 -17.08 36.24 -49.12
N LYS A 48 -17.52 37.25 -48.36
CA LYS A 48 -17.69 37.13 -46.90
C LYS A 48 -18.78 36.12 -46.54
N ALA A 49 -19.91 36.14 -47.22
CA ALA A 49 -20.99 35.18 -46.99
C ALA A 49 -20.53 33.75 -47.28
N GLU A 50 -19.80 33.56 -48.38
CA GLU A 50 -19.22 32.28 -48.77
C GLU A 50 -18.17 31.77 -47.76
N LEU A 51 -17.27 32.64 -47.30
CA LEU A 51 -16.29 32.31 -46.27
C LEU A 51 -16.94 31.92 -44.93
N VAL A 52 -17.98 32.64 -44.51
CA VAL A 52 -18.73 32.31 -43.29
C VAL A 52 -19.44 30.96 -43.44
N GLN A 53 -19.97 30.66 -44.62
CA GLN A 53 -20.58 29.39 -44.92
C GLN A 53 -19.55 28.24 -44.85
N HIS A 54 -18.40 28.40 -45.51
CA HIS A 54 -17.32 27.40 -45.49
C HIS A 54 -16.72 27.22 -44.09
N ALA A 55 -16.51 28.28 -43.34
CA ALA A 55 -16.03 28.21 -41.97
C ALA A 55 -17.01 27.44 -41.07
N ARG A 56 -18.33 27.70 -41.20
CA ARG A 56 -19.35 26.96 -40.44
C ARG A 56 -19.37 25.48 -40.78
N THR A 57 -19.23 25.12 -42.05
CA THR A 57 -19.21 23.72 -42.49
C THR A 57 -17.93 23.02 -42.01
N ALA A 58 -16.76 23.64 -42.18
CA ALA A 58 -15.48 23.10 -41.73
C ALA A 58 -15.43 22.91 -40.20
N VAL A 59 -15.98 23.87 -39.43
CA VAL A 59 -16.10 23.74 -37.97
C VAL A 59 -17.07 22.62 -37.60
N ARG A 60 -18.23 22.50 -38.27
CA ARG A 60 -19.15 21.38 -38.03
C ARG A 60 -18.52 20.03 -38.34
N ASP A 61 -17.81 19.89 -39.45
CA ASP A 61 -17.16 18.65 -39.85
C ASP A 61 -16.01 18.30 -38.88
N ALA A 62 -15.21 19.27 -38.47
CA ALA A 62 -14.16 19.07 -37.46
C ALA A 62 -14.75 18.62 -36.11
N LEU A 63 -15.81 19.29 -35.62
CA LEU A 63 -16.48 18.90 -34.38
C LEU A 63 -17.19 17.54 -34.50
N ALA A 64 -17.76 17.22 -35.66
CA ALA A 64 -18.41 15.94 -35.93
C ALA A 64 -17.42 14.78 -36.00
N VAL A 65 -16.13 15.03 -36.29
CA VAL A 65 -15.08 14.01 -36.35
C VAL A 65 -14.36 13.86 -35.00
N GLU A 66 -14.02 14.96 -34.33
CA GLU A 66 -13.16 14.91 -33.13
C GLU A 66 -13.91 14.50 -31.84
N ILE A 67 -15.14 14.98 -31.65
CA ILE A 67 -15.94 14.67 -30.45
C ILE A 67 -16.27 13.17 -30.34
N PRO A 68 -16.73 12.46 -31.39
CA PRO A 68 -16.96 11.03 -31.32
C PRO A 68 -15.69 10.20 -31.29
N ALA A 69 -14.56 10.70 -31.79
CA ALA A 69 -13.27 10.00 -31.69
C ALA A 69 -12.75 10.02 -30.24
N ALA A 70 -12.81 11.18 -29.58
CA ALA A 70 -12.45 11.30 -28.17
C ALA A 70 -13.41 10.51 -27.26
N SER A 71 -14.72 10.54 -27.51
CA SER A 71 -15.67 9.77 -26.68
C SER A 71 -15.48 8.26 -26.83
N ARG A 72 -15.13 7.76 -28.02
CA ARG A 72 -14.81 6.34 -28.25
C ARG A 72 -13.54 5.90 -27.52
N SER A 73 -12.49 6.73 -27.52
CA SER A 73 -11.26 6.38 -26.80
C SER A 73 -11.47 6.35 -25.28
N LEU A 74 -12.27 7.27 -24.74
CA LEU A 74 -12.69 7.23 -23.32
C LEU A 74 -13.54 6.00 -23.01
N ALA A 75 -14.49 5.64 -23.88
CA ALA A 75 -15.33 4.45 -23.69
C ALA A 75 -14.51 3.14 -23.69
N ASP A 76 -13.58 2.97 -24.64
CA ASP A 76 -12.70 1.79 -24.69
C ASP A 76 -11.77 1.74 -23.47
N THR A 77 -11.28 2.89 -23.00
CA THR A 77 -10.45 2.97 -21.78
C THR A 77 -11.26 2.61 -20.53
N ALA A 78 -12.50 3.11 -20.42
CA ALA A 78 -13.40 2.79 -19.32
C ALA A 78 -13.76 1.30 -19.30
N GLU A 79 -14.01 0.70 -20.46
CA GLU A 79 -14.32 -0.72 -20.57
C GLU A 79 -13.13 -1.59 -20.18
N ARG A 80 -11.91 -1.22 -20.58
CA ARG A 80 -10.67 -1.91 -20.15
C ARG A 80 -10.45 -1.81 -18.65
N LEU A 81 -10.64 -0.62 -18.07
CA LEU A 81 -10.56 -0.40 -16.62
C LEU A 81 -11.57 -1.25 -15.86
N GLN A 82 -12.81 -1.34 -16.36
CA GLN A 82 -13.84 -2.16 -15.74
C GLN A 82 -13.50 -3.65 -15.78
N ARG A 83 -13.02 -4.16 -16.92
CA ARG A 83 -12.56 -5.56 -17.02
C ARG A 83 -11.39 -5.85 -16.08
N MET A 84 -10.43 -4.93 -15.97
CA MET A 84 -9.32 -5.08 -15.01
C MET A 84 -9.82 -5.04 -13.56
N ALA A 85 -10.74 -4.13 -13.23
CA ALA A 85 -11.32 -4.05 -11.89
C ALA A 85 -12.08 -5.33 -11.50
N GLU A 86 -12.84 -5.89 -12.44
CA GLU A 86 -13.52 -7.18 -12.25
C GLU A 86 -12.52 -8.32 -12.06
N GLN A 87 -11.46 -8.39 -12.89
CA GLN A 87 -10.39 -9.39 -12.71
C GLN A 87 -9.68 -9.27 -11.36
N LEU A 88 -9.37 -8.05 -10.92
CA LEU A 88 -8.76 -7.79 -9.61
C LEU A 88 -9.71 -8.15 -8.46
N GLN A 89 -11.03 -7.93 -8.58
CA GLN A 89 -12.00 -8.35 -7.58
C GLN A 89 -12.09 -9.88 -7.46
N PHE A 90 -12.13 -10.58 -8.60
CA PHE A 90 -12.11 -12.03 -8.61
C PHE A 90 -10.82 -12.58 -7.98
N GLU A 91 -9.66 -12.00 -8.30
CA GLU A 91 -8.38 -12.40 -7.70
C GLU A 91 -8.24 -12.04 -6.23
N GLN A 92 -8.70 -10.86 -5.78
CA GLN A 92 -8.66 -10.48 -4.36
C GLN A 92 -9.44 -11.46 -3.48
N SER A 93 -10.60 -11.92 -3.96
CA SER A 93 -11.40 -12.92 -3.23
C SER A 93 -10.65 -14.25 -3.06
N ALA A 94 -9.89 -14.66 -4.08
CA ALA A 94 -9.07 -15.88 -4.06
C ALA A 94 -7.79 -15.71 -3.23
N VAL A 95 -7.18 -14.52 -3.24
CA VAL A 95 -5.97 -14.20 -2.46
C VAL A 95 -6.29 -14.09 -0.97
N GLY A 96 -7.45 -13.52 -0.60
CA GLY A 96 -7.88 -13.43 0.80
C GLY A 96 -8.01 -14.81 1.46
N LEU A 97 -8.58 -15.78 0.75
CA LEU A 97 -8.67 -17.17 1.22
C LEU A 97 -7.29 -17.85 1.32
N ARG A 98 -6.42 -17.67 0.32
CA ARG A 98 -5.06 -18.23 0.33
C ARG A 98 -4.22 -17.66 1.47
N MET A 99 -4.26 -16.35 1.72
CA MET A 99 -3.57 -15.73 2.85
C MET A 99 -4.11 -16.24 4.19
N ARG A 100 -5.42 -16.47 4.30
CA ARG A 100 -6.03 -17.01 5.53
C ARG A 100 -5.60 -18.45 5.80
N ILE A 101 -5.43 -19.26 4.75
CA ILE A 101 -4.92 -20.64 4.85
C ILE A 101 -3.44 -20.66 5.25
N LEU A 102 -2.59 -19.82 4.64
CA LEU A 102 -1.19 -19.72 5.05
C LEU A 102 -1.04 -19.19 6.48
N GLY A 103 -1.85 -18.21 6.86
CA GLY A 103 -1.89 -17.66 8.22
C GLY A 103 -2.29 -18.69 9.27
N TRP A 104 -3.25 -19.58 8.96
CA TRP A 104 -3.64 -20.63 9.92
C TRP A 104 -2.52 -21.66 10.12
N LYS A 105 -1.75 -21.99 9.07
CA LYS A 105 -0.63 -22.95 9.19
C LYS A 105 0.50 -22.38 10.05
N SER A 106 0.83 -21.10 9.91
CA SER A 106 1.86 -20.46 10.74
C SER A 106 1.41 -20.34 12.20
N ILE A 107 0.18 -19.88 12.45
CA ILE A 107 -0.40 -19.82 13.80
C ILE A 107 -0.44 -21.20 14.44
N GLY A 108 -0.85 -22.24 13.69
CA GLY A 108 -0.86 -23.63 14.15
C GLY A 108 0.52 -24.10 14.61
N SER A 109 1.57 -23.82 13.84
CA SER A 109 2.94 -24.21 14.20
C SER A 109 3.43 -23.52 15.49
N LEU A 110 3.07 -22.25 15.68
CA LEU A 110 3.46 -21.48 16.86
C LEU A 110 2.79 -22.03 18.13
N ILE A 111 1.50 -22.36 18.05
CA ILE A 111 0.75 -22.96 19.16
C ILE A 111 1.36 -24.30 19.54
N VAL A 112 1.62 -25.18 18.56
CA VAL A 112 2.24 -26.49 18.82
C VAL A 112 3.60 -26.33 19.49
N ALA A 113 4.45 -25.43 18.98
CA ALA A 113 5.75 -25.17 19.58
C ALA A 113 5.62 -24.67 21.04
N ALA A 114 4.72 -23.73 21.30
CA ALA A 114 4.47 -23.20 22.65
C ALA A 114 3.97 -24.29 23.60
N THR A 115 3.04 -25.14 23.15
CA THR A 115 2.53 -26.26 23.95
C THR A 115 3.62 -27.29 24.26
N VAL A 116 4.48 -27.62 23.29
CA VAL A 116 5.60 -28.54 23.50
C VAL A 116 6.60 -27.97 24.49
N LEU A 117 6.95 -26.68 24.37
CA LEU A 117 7.89 -26.04 25.29
C LEU A 117 7.36 -25.97 26.72
N ALA A 118 6.13 -25.48 26.90
CA ALA A 118 5.51 -25.36 28.21
C ALA A 118 5.20 -26.73 28.84
N GLY A 119 4.64 -27.64 28.06
CA GLY A 119 4.32 -28.99 28.51
C GLY A 119 5.58 -29.81 28.83
N GLY A 120 6.60 -29.72 27.99
CA GLY A 120 7.89 -30.41 28.18
C GLY A 120 8.62 -29.92 29.43
N THR A 121 8.70 -28.61 29.65
CA THR A 121 9.32 -28.05 30.86
C THR A 121 8.56 -28.45 32.13
N ALA A 122 7.22 -28.37 32.12
CA ALA A 122 6.40 -28.79 33.25
C ALA A 122 6.57 -30.29 33.58
N TYR A 123 6.57 -31.14 32.54
CA TYR A 123 6.77 -32.59 32.70
C TYR A 123 8.14 -32.93 33.31
N VAL A 124 9.20 -32.32 32.77
CA VAL A 124 10.57 -32.53 33.25
C VAL A 124 10.72 -32.01 34.68
N ALA A 125 10.17 -30.85 35.01
CA ALA A 125 10.21 -30.31 36.37
C ALA A 125 9.53 -31.27 37.36
N TRP A 126 8.32 -31.76 37.05
CA TRP A 126 7.60 -32.69 37.92
C TRP A 126 8.35 -34.01 38.13
N HIS A 127 8.93 -34.56 37.06
CA HIS A 127 9.68 -35.80 37.11
C HIS A 127 10.99 -35.66 37.92
N ASN A 128 11.69 -34.53 37.79
CA ASN A 128 12.91 -34.26 38.57
C ASN A 128 12.61 -34.00 40.05
N VAL A 129 11.56 -33.23 40.38
CA VAL A 129 11.15 -33.01 41.78
C VAL A 129 10.80 -34.34 42.45
N LYS A 130 10.07 -35.23 41.75
CA LYS A 130 9.80 -36.59 42.24
C LYS A 130 11.07 -37.41 42.50
N ARG A 131 12.12 -37.25 41.68
CA ARG A 131 13.41 -37.92 41.90
C ARG A 131 14.15 -37.34 43.09
N VAL A 132 14.16 -36.03 43.25
CA VAL A 132 14.81 -35.34 44.39
C VAL A 132 14.12 -35.72 45.69
N GLN A 133 12.79 -35.77 45.74
CA GLN A 133 12.05 -36.22 46.92
C GLN A 133 12.44 -37.65 47.31
N ARG A 134 12.58 -38.57 46.35
CA ARG A 134 13.02 -39.95 46.65
C ARG A 134 14.48 -40.03 47.09
N ALA A 135 15.35 -39.17 46.56
CA ALA A 135 16.76 -39.11 46.93
C ALA A 135 16.96 -38.49 48.32
N GLN A 136 16.20 -37.45 48.68
CA GLN A 136 16.20 -36.87 50.03
C GLN A 136 15.79 -37.88 51.08
N VAL A 137 14.76 -38.70 50.84
CA VAL A 137 14.34 -39.75 51.77
C VAL A 137 15.44 -40.79 52.01
N GLN A 138 16.23 -41.15 50.99
CA GLN A 138 17.37 -42.07 51.19
C GLN A 138 18.54 -41.43 51.95
N ALA A 139 18.79 -40.14 51.74
CA ALA A 139 19.81 -39.40 52.49
C ALA A 139 19.42 -39.23 53.97
N GLU A 140 18.16 -38.95 54.24
CA GLU A 140 17.62 -38.80 55.60
C GLU A 140 17.66 -40.13 56.38
N VAL A 141 17.44 -41.26 55.71
CA VAL A 141 17.61 -42.61 56.30
C VAL A 141 19.10 -42.96 56.52
N LEU A 142 20.03 -42.45 55.70
CA LEU A 142 21.46 -42.70 55.85
C LEU A 142 22.07 -41.93 57.03
N GLU A 143 21.57 -40.71 57.33
CA GLU A 143 21.98 -39.94 58.52
C GLU A 143 21.50 -40.63 59.82
N ALA A 144 20.30 -41.21 59.81
CA ALA A 144 19.75 -41.96 60.94
C ALA A 144 20.49 -43.30 61.21
N LEU A 145 21.05 -43.93 60.17
CA LEU A 145 21.86 -45.16 60.30
C LEU A 145 23.32 -44.89 60.69
N ARG A 146 23.78 -43.63 60.63
CA ARG A 146 25.18 -43.24 60.90
C ARG A 146 25.59 -43.37 62.37
N HIS A 147 24.62 -43.54 63.27
CA HIS A 147 24.86 -43.75 64.69
C HIS A 147 24.97 -45.22 65.10
N VAL A 148 24.88 -46.16 64.15
CA VAL A 148 25.04 -47.60 64.42
C VAL A 148 26.19 -48.15 63.59
N THR A 149 27.36 -48.32 64.22
CA THR A 149 28.50 -48.96 63.57
C THR A 149 28.24 -50.47 63.48
N ILE A 150 27.61 -50.91 62.40
CA ILE A 150 27.44 -52.33 62.09
C ILE A 150 28.80 -52.85 61.60
N THR A 151 29.46 -53.67 62.42
CA THR A 151 30.72 -54.34 62.06
C THR A 151 30.43 -55.82 61.75
N SER A 152 31.36 -56.51 61.09
CA SER A 152 31.23 -57.95 60.81
C SER A 152 32.00 -58.74 61.85
N CYS A 153 31.28 -59.56 62.62
CA CYS A 153 31.86 -60.53 63.55
C CYS A 153 31.68 -61.92 62.93
N ASP A 154 32.77 -62.56 62.49
CA ASP A 154 32.77 -63.93 61.94
C ASP A 154 31.67 -64.17 60.87
N GLY A 155 31.55 -63.23 59.93
CA GLY A 155 30.62 -63.35 58.79
C GLY A 155 29.15 -63.05 59.11
N ARG A 156 28.82 -62.63 60.35
CA ARG A 156 27.48 -62.18 60.74
C ARG A 156 27.51 -60.69 61.13
N PRO A 157 26.48 -59.90 60.77
CA PRO A 157 26.41 -58.49 61.17
C PRO A 157 26.24 -58.40 62.69
N CYS A 158 27.12 -57.64 63.35
CA CYS A 158 27.10 -57.41 64.78
C CYS A 158 27.17 -55.89 65.06
N LEU A 159 26.49 -55.45 66.12
CA LEU A 159 26.53 -54.07 66.58
C LEU A 159 27.52 -53.98 67.75
N LYS A 160 28.48 -53.04 67.69
CA LYS A 160 29.39 -52.78 68.80
C LYS A 160 28.70 -51.88 69.82
N LEU A 161 28.38 -52.43 70.98
CA LEU A 161 27.90 -51.70 72.15
C LEU A 161 29.08 -50.98 72.81
N GLU A 162 28.96 -49.70 73.13
CA GLU A 162 29.96 -49.01 73.96
C GLU A 162 29.82 -49.42 75.43
N ASP A 163 30.94 -49.42 76.14
CA ASP A 163 30.98 -49.79 77.56
C ASP A 163 30.15 -48.78 78.38
N GLY A 164 29.00 -49.21 78.89
CA GLY A 164 28.08 -48.41 79.69
C GLY A 164 26.66 -48.23 79.12
N GLN A 165 26.34 -48.79 77.96
CA GLN A 165 25.01 -48.66 77.35
C GLN A 165 23.95 -49.49 78.13
N GLU A 166 22.88 -48.84 78.61
CA GLU A 166 21.85 -49.48 79.43
C GLU A 166 21.03 -50.49 78.60
N ARG A 167 21.01 -51.75 79.06
CA ARG A 167 20.12 -52.78 78.53
C ARG A 167 18.72 -52.54 79.04
N TRP A 168 17.71 -52.77 78.19
CA TRP A 168 16.33 -52.57 78.60
C TRP A 168 15.95 -53.62 79.64
N VAL A 169 15.73 -53.18 80.87
CA VAL A 169 15.51 -54.03 82.06
C VAL A 169 14.34 -55.01 81.91
N LYS A 170 13.44 -54.78 80.94
CA LYS A 170 12.25 -55.60 80.70
C LYS A 170 12.44 -56.73 79.68
N ASN A 171 13.45 -56.63 78.82
CA ASN A 171 13.77 -57.64 77.83
C ASN A 171 15.26 -57.51 77.44
N ASP A 172 16.02 -58.53 77.78
CA ASP A 172 17.47 -58.66 77.63
C ASP A 172 17.94 -58.78 76.17
N ASP A 173 17.02 -59.03 75.24
CA ASP A 173 17.30 -59.04 73.80
C ASP A 173 17.41 -57.64 73.18
N TYR A 174 17.06 -56.58 73.92
CA TYR A 174 17.02 -55.20 73.40
C TYR A 174 17.88 -54.23 74.21
N VAL A 175 18.50 -53.28 73.52
CA VAL A 175 19.34 -52.22 74.10
C VAL A 175 18.70 -50.87 73.79
N LEU A 176 18.69 -49.97 74.78
CA LEU A 176 18.19 -48.61 74.59
C LEU A 176 19.23 -47.79 73.81
N VAL A 177 18.80 -47.27 72.67
CA VAL A 177 19.58 -46.29 71.91
C VAL A 177 18.97 -44.94 72.21
N ASP A 178 19.66 -44.14 73.03
CA ASP A 178 19.28 -42.74 73.20
C ASP A 178 19.63 -42.01 71.91
N GLY A 179 18.60 -41.71 71.12
CA GLY A 179 18.72 -40.67 70.12
C GLY A 179 19.07 -39.39 70.87
N SER A 180 20.17 -38.74 70.52
CA SER A 180 20.49 -37.38 70.93
C SER A 180 19.44 -36.42 70.35
N ALA A 181 18.23 -36.48 70.89
CA ALA A 181 17.28 -35.39 70.83
C ALA A 181 17.75 -34.40 71.89
N ASP A 182 18.45 -33.36 71.42
CA ASP A 182 18.70 -32.08 72.07
C ASP A 182 18.40 -32.05 73.57
N ALA A 183 19.47 -32.14 74.36
CA ALA A 183 19.52 -31.51 75.65
C ALA A 183 19.21 -30.02 75.45
N THR A 184 17.95 -29.65 75.64
CA THR A 184 17.51 -28.26 75.71
C THR A 184 18.14 -27.65 76.97
N PRO A 185 19.04 -26.65 76.89
CA PRO A 185 19.38 -25.84 78.05
C PRO A 185 18.25 -24.82 78.23
N ARG A 186 17.51 -24.96 79.33
CA ARG A 186 16.85 -23.80 79.94
C ARG A 186 17.95 -22.97 80.60
N GLU A 187 18.14 -21.73 80.13
CA GLU A 187 18.36 -20.51 80.93
C GLU A 187 18.36 -19.28 80.01
#